data_AF-A0A969A3E6-F1
#
_entry.id   AF-A0A969A3E6-F1
#
_cell.length_a   1.000
_cell.length_b   1.000
_cell.length_c   1.000
_cell.angle_alpha   90.00
_cell.angle_beta   90.00
_cell.angle_gamma   90.00
#
_symmetry.space_group_name_H-M   'P 1'
#
loop_
_entity.id
_entity.type
_entity.pdbx_description
1 polymer ?
#
loop_
_entity_poly.entity_id
_entity_poly.type
_entity_poly.pdbx_seq_one_letter_code
_entity_poly.pdbx_strand_id
1 'polypeptide(L)'
;MGLSLSKSSAKQFSAALVLASSIWGVLPLTALAQSQVTSTVPGTEVDPAEYNIFLDTGDPLVVSVTVNVPLEAAPSKLDLFLLEDLSGSFANDLPIIRNLVPNLISEITALVPDTQFGVGSFIDKPINPFGSAFNGDYVYQTELALTSNQASFQSAINGLSTGSGVDVPEAQLEALLQTGVRGASEIGFRSDAFSVVVLSTDAVFHQAGDGVSAGILTPNDGDADLEGTPPGTAEDYPSVEQVKQALQAANVVPIFAVTSSVRSTYEDLVSKLGFGSVVTLSSDSSNLVNAISTGLSDIFTNISLIAVGDDFGYVKSINPPSFADVAPGESVVFDVTFTSDGSGSDDTLRLVAAGFGETVANIDVLDEDGGSGGVTVPEPASILGLLAFGGLGATRLRQRQ
;
A
#
# COMPACT_ATOMS: atom_id res chain seq x y z
N MET A 1 -55.83 -66.52 -43.79
CA MET A 1 -55.33 -67.86 -44.18
C MET A 1 -53.91 -67.67 -44.68
N GLY A 2 -52.98 -68.50 -44.22
CA GLY A 2 -51.57 -68.17 -44.00
C GLY A 2 -50.75 -67.71 -45.21
N LEU A 3 -49.64 -67.02 -44.92
CA LEU A 3 -48.61 -66.73 -45.90
C LEU A 3 -47.22 -66.99 -45.30
N SER A 4 -46.48 -67.72 -46.13
CA SER A 4 -45.20 -68.38 -45.96
C SER A 4 -44.02 -67.40 -45.92
N LEU A 5 -42.98 -67.85 -45.21
CA LEU A 5 -41.60 -67.35 -45.18
C LEU A 5 -40.95 -67.26 -46.57
N SER A 6 -40.02 -66.31 -46.74
CA SER A 6 -38.75 -66.53 -47.47
C SER A 6 -37.72 -65.39 -47.29
N LYS A 7 -36.64 -65.73 -46.57
CA LYS A 7 -35.20 -65.45 -46.78
C LYS A 7 -34.71 -64.00 -47.00
N SER A 8 -33.92 -63.50 -46.03
CA SER A 8 -32.88 -62.50 -46.26
C SER A 8 -31.49 -63.16 -46.18
N SER A 9 -30.57 -62.65 -47.00
CA SER A 9 -29.22 -63.15 -47.25
C SER A 9 -28.22 -62.61 -46.22
N ALA A 10 -27.38 -63.49 -45.68
CA ALA A 10 -26.24 -63.16 -44.84
C ALA A 10 -24.99 -62.93 -45.70
N LYS A 11 -24.23 -61.87 -45.41
CA LYS A 11 -22.82 -61.73 -45.81
C LYS A 11 -21.96 -61.63 -44.56
N GLN A 12 -21.03 -62.59 -44.44
CA GLN A 12 -19.90 -62.61 -43.50
C GLN A 12 -18.94 -61.45 -43.80
N PHE A 13 -18.16 -61.00 -42.81
CA PHE A 13 -16.71 -60.82 -42.95
C PHE A 13 -15.98 -60.81 -41.59
N SER A 14 -14.75 -61.29 -41.65
CA SER A 14 -13.93 -61.93 -40.62
C SER A 14 -13.31 -61.02 -39.54
N ALA A 15 -12.99 -61.65 -38.41
CA ALA A 15 -12.10 -61.14 -37.38
C ALA A 15 -10.63 -61.18 -37.83
N ALA A 16 -9.85 -60.15 -37.46
CA ALA A 16 -8.40 -60.18 -37.43
C ALA A 16 -7.91 -59.52 -36.14
N LEU A 17 -7.21 -60.32 -35.34
CA LEU A 17 -6.47 -59.96 -34.14
C LEU A 17 -5.17 -59.25 -34.55
N VAL A 18 -4.90 -58.06 -34.00
CA VAL A 18 -3.57 -57.45 -34.02
C VAL A 18 -3.17 -57.16 -32.57
N LEU A 19 -2.12 -57.84 -32.15
CA LEU A 19 -1.38 -57.64 -30.90
C LEU A 19 -0.73 -56.25 -30.94
N ALA A 20 -1.06 -55.40 -29.98
CA ALA A 20 -0.29 -54.19 -29.69
C ALA A 20 0.53 -54.43 -28.42
N SER A 21 1.84 -54.53 -28.63
CA SER A 21 2.89 -54.73 -27.66
C SER A 21 2.93 -53.58 -26.65
N SER A 22 3.11 -53.94 -25.38
CA SER A 22 3.41 -53.05 -24.27
C SER A 22 4.71 -52.26 -24.50
N ILE A 23 4.59 -50.93 -24.58
CA ILE A 23 5.70 -50.01 -24.35
C ILE A 23 5.43 -49.37 -22.99
N TRP A 24 6.14 -49.84 -21.96
CA TRP A 24 6.26 -49.11 -20.70
C TRP A 24 7.28 -47.99 -20.92
N GLY A 25 6.81 -46.87 -21.45
CA GLY A 25 7.47 -45.59 -21.29
C GLY A 25 6.84 -44.91 -20.09
N VAL A 26 7.43 -45.07 -18.90
CA VAL A 26 7.19 -44.12 -17.83
C VAL A 26 7.93 -42.85 -18.24
N LEU A 27 7.25 -41.94 -18.93
CA LEU A 27 7.63 -40.55 -18.85
C LEU A 27 7.27 -40.13 -17.41
N PRO A 28 8.21 -39.69 -16.56
CA PRO A 28 7.78 -38.84 -15.48
C PRO A 28 7.19 -37.61 -16.17
N LEU A 29 5.87 -37.50 -16.15
CA LEU A 29 5.23 -36.23 -16.43
C LEU A 29 5.59 -35.38 -15.21
N THR A 30 6.76 -34.74 -15.24
CA THR A 30 6.97 -33.56 -14.40
C THR A 30 5.95 -32.57 -14.92
N ALA A 31 4.80 -32.48 -14.26
CA ALA A 31 3.91 -31.34 -14.42
C ALA A 31 4.80 -30.11 -14.21
N LEU A 32 5.01 -29.33 -15.27
CA LEU A 32 5.55 -27.99 -15.11
C LEU A 32 4.53 -27.28 -14.23
N ALA A 33 4.90 -26.99 -12.99
CA ALA A 33 4.01 -26.31 -12.07
C ALA A 33 3.73 -24.94 -12.69
N GLN A 34 2.46 -24.54 -12.79
CA GLN A 34 2.11 -23.24 -13.36
C GLN A 34 1.86 -22.28 -12.20
N SER A 35 2.27 -21.02 -12.33
CA SER A 35 1.93 -19.98 -11.36
C SER A 35 0.41 -19.84 -11.25
N GLN A 36 -0.12 -19.81 -10.03
CA GLN A 36 -1.56 -19.76 -9.78
C GLN A 36 -1.91 -19.25 -8.39
N VAL A 37 -3.13 -18.73 -8.27
CA VAL A 37 -3.77 -18.52 -6.96
C VAL A 37 -4.27 -19.87 -6.44
N THR A 38 -3.80 -20.29 -5.27
CA THR A 38 -4.22 -21.54 -4.63
C THR A 38 -5.46 -21.35 -3.76
N SER A 39 -5.64 -20.17 -3.15
CA SER A 39 -6.85 -19.80 -2.41
C SER A 39 -6.96 -18.29 -2.17
N THR A 40 -8.15 -17.82 -1.80
CA THR A 40 -8.41 -16.43 -1.41
C THR A 40 -9.27 -16.35 -0.16
N VAL A 41 -9.08 -15.28 0.63
CA VAL A 41 -9.99 -14.89 1.72
C VAL A 41 -10.69 -13.58 1.31
N PRO A 42 -12.04 -13.54 1.22
CA PRO A 42 -12.75 -12.32 0.85
C PRO A 42 -12.50 -11.17 1.83
N GLY A 43 -12.41 -9.96 1.30
CA GLY A 43 -12.33 -8.72 2.07
C GLY A 43 -13.53 -7.80 1.82
N THR A 44 -13.54 -6.64 2.49
CA THR A 44 -14.63 -5.65 2.39
C THR A 44 -14.22 -4.38 1.67
N GLU A 45 -13.26 -3.63 2.21
CA GLU A 45 -12.76 -2.39 1.61
C GLU A 45 -11.69 -2.68 0.55
N VAL A 46 -10.86 -3.69 0.79
CA VAL A 46 -9.95 -4.28 -0.20
C VAL A 46 -10.28 -5.76 -0.33
N ASP A 47 -10.52 -6.23 -1.56
CA ASP A 47 -10.94 -7.60 -1.86
C ASP A 47 -10.06 -8.24 -2.96
N PRO A 48 -9.52 -9.45 -2.73
CA PRO A 48 -9.58 -10.22 -1.47
C PRO A 48 -8.73 -9.60 -0.36
N ALA A 49 -9.03 -9.95 0.89
CA ALA A 49 -8.18 -9.61 2.04
C ALA A 49 -6.89 -10.45 2.04
N GLU A 50 -6.93 -11.67 1.49
CA GLU A 50 -5.77 -12.55 1.39
C GLU A 50 -5.73 -13.32 0.07
N TYR A 51 -4.53 -13.45 -0.48
CA TYR A 51 -4.14 -14.39 -1.52
C TYR A 51 -3.15 -15.41 -0.96
N ASN A 52 -3.36 -16.68 -1.27
CA ASN A 52 -2.29 -17.68 -1.27
C ASN A 52 -1.93 -17.98 -2.73
N ILE A 53 -0.67 -17.78 -3.09
CA ILE A 53 -0.16 -17.82 -4.46
C ILE A 53 1.01 -18.80 -4.52
N PHE A 54 1.02 -19.63 -5.55
CA PHE A 54 2.20 -20.38 -5.93
C PHE A 54 2.80 -19.75 -7.19
N LEU A 55 4.11 -19.48 -7.21
CA LEU A 55 4.83 -18.98 -8.38
C LEU A 55 5.83 -20.01 -8.91
N ASP A 56 5.68 -20.37 -10.17
CA ASP A 56 6.72 -21.07 -10.92
C ASP A 56 7.72 -20.08 -11.53
N THR A 57 8.97 -20.51 -11.64
CA THR A 57 10.07 -19.65 -12.06
C THR A 57 9.87 -19.17 -13.50
N GLY A 58 9.80 -17.86 -13.67
CA GLY A 58 9.63 -17.21 -14.98
C GLY A 58 8.22 -17.29 -15.56
N ASP A 59 7.23 -17.85 -14.84
CA ASP A 59 5.83 -17.89 -15.27
C ASP A 59 5.01 -16.76 -14.59
N PRO A 60 4.59 -15.72 -15.32
CA PRO A 60 3.88 -14.60 -14.72
C PRO A 60 2.44 -14.95 -14.31
N LEU A 61 2.03 -14.51 -13.12
CA LEU A 61 0.66 -14.59 -12.63
C LEU A 61 0.05 -13.19 -12.51
N VAL A 62 -1.14 -12.98 -13.06
CA VAL A 62 -1.92 -11.76 -12.86
C VAL A 62 -3.08 -12.04 -11.92
N VAL A 63 -3.20 -11.23 -10.86
CA VAL A 63 -4.33 -11.24 -9.92
C VAL A 63 -4.98 -9.85 -9.87
N SER A 64 -6.24 -9.76 -9.48
CA SER A 64 -6.97 -8.50 -9.43
C SER A 64 -7.34 -8.14 -8.00
N VAL A 65 -6.88 -6.98 -7.52
CA VAL A 65 -7.27 -6.42 -6.23
C VAL A 65 -8.35 -5.36 -6.47
N THR A 66 -9.50 -5.53 -5.83
CA THR A 66 -10.60 -4.56 -5.87
C THR A 66 -10.55 -3.68 -4.64
N VAL A 67 -10.53 -2.36 -4.81
CA VAL A 67 -10.69 -1.39 -3.72
C VAL A 67 -12.09 -0.79 -3.83
N ASN A 68 -12.88 -0.95 -2.76
CA ASN A 68 -14.25 -0.47 -2.66
C ASN A 68 -14.27 0.83 -1.86
N VAL A 69 -14.64 1.94 -2.52
CA VAL A 69 -14.78 3.22 -1.84
C VAL A 69 -16.08 3.22 -1.03
N PRO A 70 -16.04 3.59 0.26
CA PRO A 70 -17.26 3.71 1.05
C PRO A 70 -18.31 4.62 0.39
N LEU A 71 -19.59 4.37 0.67
CA LEU A 71 -20.70 5.22 0.18
C LEU A 71 -20.62 6.66 0.70
N GLU A 72 -19.98 6.83 1.86
CA GLU A 72 -19.70 8.15 2.43
C GLU A 72 -18.42 8.72 1.81
N ALA A 73 -18.41 10.02 1.52
CA ALA A 73 -17.28 10.69 0.88
C ALA A 73 -16.03 10.82 1.78
N ALA A 74 -16.15 10.43 3.05
CA ALA A 74 -15.08 10.48 4.02
C ALA A 74 -15.01 9.13 4.77
N PRO A 75 -13.82 8.74 5.25
CA PRO A 75 -13.64 7.50 6.00
C PRO A 75 -14.40 7.56 7.33
N SER A 76 -14.69 6.39 7.91
CA SER A 76 -15.40 6.30 9.19
C SER A 76 -14.56 6.76 10.39
N LYS A 77 -13.23 6.68 10.27
CA LYS A 77 -12.23 7.08 11.27
C LYS A 77 -11.05 7.75 10.59
N LEU A 78 -10.51 8.78 11.22
CA LEU A 78 -9.36 9.54 10.74
C LEU A 78 -8.33 9.69 11.86
N ASP A 79 -7.08 9.44 11.56
CA ASP A 79 -5.95 9.83 12.40
C ASP A 79 -5.17 10.91 11.68
N LEU A 80 -5.14 12.12 12.25
CA LEU A 80 -4.49 13.28 11.67
C LEU A 80 -3.31 13.69 12.55
N PHE A 81 -2.11 13.43 12.05
CA PHE A 81 -0.85 13.83 12.68
C PHE A 81 -0.33 15.11 12.02
N LEU A 82 -0.32 16.23 12.74
CA LEU A 82 0.34 17.45 12.26
C LEU A 82 1.84 17.33 12.45
N LEU A 83 2.61 17.57 11.41
CA LEU A 83 4.06 17.53 11.42
C LEU A 83 4.59 18.92 11.06
N GLU A 84 4.88 19.70 12.11
CA GLU A 84 5.10 21.14 11.99
C GLU A 84 6.59 21.48 11.90
N ASP A 85 6.94 22.23 10.87
CA ASP A 85 8.22 22.94 10.78
C ASP A 85 8.31 24.01 11.88
N LEU A 86 9.36 23.95 12.68
CA LEU A 86 9.64 24.91 13.75
C LEU A 86 10.96 25.65 13.52
N SER A 87 11.46 25.70 12.29
CA SER A 87 12.60 26.55 11.91
C SER A 87 12.31 28.04 12.11
N GLY A 88 13.35 28.86 11.89
CA GLY A 88 13.27 30.30 12.16
C GLY A 88 12.22 31.04 11.31
N SER A 89 11.92 30.55 10.11
CA SER A 89 10.91 31.16 9.22
C SER A 89 9.49 31.01 9.77
N PHE A 90 9.22 29.97 10.57
CA PHE A 90 7.89 29.69 11.14
C PHE A 90 7.52 30.56 12.35
N ALA A 91 8.38 31.51 12.74
CA ALA A 91 8.16 32.35 13.92
C ALA A 91 6.88 33.20 13.84
N ASN A 92 6.46 33.62 12.64
CA ASN A 92 5.19 34.34 12.42
C ASN A 92 3.99 33.40 12.17
N ASP A 93 4.23 32.19 11.69
CA ASP A 93 3.20 31.19 11.38
C ASP A 93 2.67 30.53 12.65
N LEU A 94 3.56 30.12 13.57
CA LEU A 94 3.18 29.38 14.77
C LEU A 94 2.09 30.07 15.64
N PRO A 95 2.15 31.40 15.90
CA PRO A 95 1.06 32.10 16.57
C PRO A 95 -0.29 32.02 15.85
N ILE A 96 -0.30 32.00 14.51
CA ILE A 96 -1.50 31.88 13.69
C ILE A 96 -2.03 30.45 13.78
N ILE A 97 -1.16 29.45 13.61
CA ILE A 97 -1.50 28.03 13.72
C ILE A 97 -2.17 27.72 15.07
N ARG A 98 -1.59 28.19 16.19
CA ARG A 98 -2.19 28.06 17.53
C ARG A 98 -3.63 28.58 17.61
N ASN A 99 -3.92 29.70 16.94
CA ASN A 99 -5.25 30.30 16.92
C ASN A 99 -6.22 29.57 15.98
N LEU A 100 -5.70 28.84 14.99
CA LEU A 100 -6.50 28.06 14.04
C LEU A 100 -6.91 26.69 14.56
N VAL A 101 -6.20 26.12 15.54
CA VAL A 101 -6.48 24.77 16.09
C VAL A 101 -7.94 24.54 16.46
N PRO A 102 -8.66 25.44 17.16
CA PRO A 102 -10.08 25.21 17.47
C PRO A 102 -10.95 25.07 16.21
N ASN A 103 -10.66 25.86 15.17
CA ASN A 103 -11.37 25.77 13.90
C ASN A 103 -10.99 24.51 13.13
N LEU A 104 -9.70 24.14 13.12
CA LEU A 104 -9.23 22.89 12.53
C LEU A 104 -9.98 21.70 13.12
N ILE A 105 -9.99 21.58 14.44
CA ILE A 105 -10.71 20.51 15.14
C ILE A 105 -12.18 20.49 14.73
N SER A 106 -12.85 21.65 14.73
CA SER A 106 -14.27 21.76 14.37
C SER A 106 -14.54 21.31 12.94
N GLU A 107 -13.76 21.76 11.96
CA GLU A 107 -13.95 21.45 10.54
C GLU A 107 -13.66 19.97 10.25
N ILE A 108 -12.55 19.43 10.79
CA ILE A 108 -12.17 18.05 10.54
C ILE A 108 -13.10 17.07 11.26
N THR A 109 -13.54 17.36 12.49
CA THR A 109 -14.52 16.50 13.19
C THR A 109 -15.93 16.61 12.62
N ALA A 110 -16.25 17.68 11.90
CA ALA A 110 -17.48 17.75 11.10
C ALA A 110 -17.41 16.86 9.85
N LEU A 111 -16.21 16.69 9.27
CA LEU A 111 -15.97 15.80 8.12
C LEU A 111 -15.89 14.32 8.53
N VAL A 112 -15.13 14.01 9.57
CA VAL A 112 -14.96 12.65 10.13
C VAL A 112 -15.13 12.71 11.65
N PRO A 113 -16.31 12.35 12.20
CA PRO A 113 -16.59 12.47 13.63
C PRO A 113 -15.62 11.72 14.55
N ASP A 114 -15.11 10.56 14.13
CA ASP A 114 -14.12 9.77 14.88
C ASP A 114 -12.68 10.12 14.43
N THR A 115 -12.31 11.39 14.62
CA THR A 115 -10.95 11.89 14.37
C THR A 115 -10.12 11.88 15.65
N GLN A 116 -8.89 11.36 15.58
CA GLN A 116 -7.84 11.62 16.58
C GLN A 116 -6.79 12.56 16.01
N PHE A 117 -6.24 13.42 16.87
CA PHE A 117 -5.23 14.39 16.52
C PHE A 117 -3.95 14.13 17.29
N GLY A 118 -2.81 14.25 16.61
CA GLY A 118 -1.48 14.21 17.20
C GLY A 118 -0.61 15.29 16.58
N VAL A 119 0.54 15.55 17.19
CA VAL A 119 1.51 16.49 16.65
C VAL A 119 2.93 15.97 16.84
N GLY A 120 3.74 16.15 15.79
CA GLY A 120 5.19 16.09 15.82
C GLY A 120 5.76 17.38 15.25
N SER A 121 7.05 17.56 15.45
CA SER A 121 7.75 18.76 15.00
C SER A 121 9.15 18.42 14.50
N PHE A 122 9.71 19.29 13.68
CA PHE A 122 11.09 19.19 13.20
C PHE A 122 11.70 20.58 12.98
N ILE A 123 13.03 20.63 13.02
CA ILE A 123 13.82 21.79 12.61
C ILE A 123 14.88 21.24 11.66
N ASP A 124 16.09 20.99 12.18
CA ASP A 124 17.15 20.35 11.44
C ASP A 124 18.11 19.59 12.37
N LYS A 125 19.02 18.80 11.80
CA LYS A 125 20.10 18.13 12.53
C LYS A 125 20.87 19.19 13.34
N PRO A 126 20.97 19.04 14.66
CA PRO A 126 21.51 20.08 15.55
C PRO A 126 23.05 20.17 15.54
N ILE A 127 23.63 20.23 14.35
CA ILE A 127 25.06 20.20 14.06
C ILE A 127 25.37 21.15 12.89
N ASN A 128 26.52 21.84 12.95
CA ASN A 128 26.97 22.70 11.86
C ASN A 128 27.29 21.85 10.60
N PRO A 129 26.89 22.28 9.38
CA PRO A 129 26.34 23.61 9.04
C PRO A 129 24.83 23.78 9.21
N PHE A 130 24.07 22.72 9.46
CA PHE A 130 22.60 22.70 9.41
C PHE A 130 21.91 23.35 10.60
N GLY A 131 22.37 23.02 11.80
CA GLY A 131 21.67 23.43 13.02
C GLY A 131 22.63 23.68 14.18
N SER A 132 22.03 23.99 15.33
CA SER A 132 22.76 24.27 16.54
C SER A 132 22.03 23.72 17.76
N ALA A 133 22.59 22.68 18.36
CA ALA A 133 22.15 22.16 19.66
C ALA A 133 22.10 23.23 20.74
N PHE A 134 23.00 24.23 20.67
CA PHE A 134 23.02 25.35 21.61
C PHE A 134 21.80 26.25 21.47
N ASN A 135 21.24 26.37 20.25
CA ASN A 135 20.03 27.13 19.99
C ASN A 135 18.75 26.31 20.21
N GLY A 136 18.88 25.04 20.60
CA GLY A 136 17.75 24.15 20.86
C GLY A 136 17.18 23.49 19.60
N ASP A 137 17.92 23.49 18.48
CA ASP A 137 17.52 22.76 17.29
C ASP A 137 17.51 21.24 17.58
N TYR A 138 16.69 20.50 16.84
CA TYR A 138 16.58 19.04 16.87
C TYR A 138 16.00 18.56 15.55
N VAL A 139 16.30 17.30 15.20
CA VAL A 139 15.89 16.76 13.90
C VAL A 139 14.42 16.35 13.85
N TYR A 140 13.88 15.76 14.93
CA TYR A 140 12.48 15.34 15.04
C TYR A 140 12.06 15.17 16.51
N GLN A 141 10.81 15.50 16.84
CA GLN A 141 10.16 15.15 18.11
C GLN A 141 8.70 14.77 17.90
N THR A 142 8.24 13.73 18.59
CA THR A 142 6.80 13.50 18.82
C THR A 142 6.36 14.36 20.01
N GLU A 143 5.51 15.35 19.75
CA GLU A 143 5.05 16.33 20.74
C GLU A 143 3.78 15.84 21.47
N LEU A 144 2.92 15.11 20.74
CA LEU A 144 1.72 14.49 21.24
C LEU A 144 1.32 13.30 20.37
N ALA A 145 1.23 12.12 20.99
CA ALA A 145 0.62 10.93 20.38
C ALA A 145 -0.87 11.18 20.06
N LEU A 146 -1.41 10.43 19.09
CA LEU A 146 -2.81 10.54 18.68
C LEU A 146 -3.77 10.43 19.86
N THR A 147 -4.69 11.39 19.94
CA THR A 147 -5.68 11.43 21.00
C THR A 147 -6.99 12.06 20.52
N SER A 148 -8.10 11.61 21.08
CA SER A 148 -9.40 12.28 20.96
C SER A 148 -9.55 13.47 21.91
N ASN A 149 -8.57 13.71 22.80
CA ASN A 149 -8.60 14.84 23.72
C ASN A 149 -8.14 16.13 23.04
N GLN A 150 -9.11 16.87 22.51
CA GLN A 150 -8.93 18.15 21.85
C GLN A 150 -8.18 19.20 22.72
N ALA A 151 -8.36 19.16 24.03
CA ALA A 151 -7.66 20.09 24.93
C ALA A 151 -6.17 19.74 25.06
N SER A 152 -5.81 18.44 25.06
CA SER A 152 -4.42 18.01 25.01
C SER A 152 -3.76 18.44 23.71
N PHE A 153 -4.45 18.26 22.57
CA PHE A 153 -3.96 18.70 21.26
C PHE A 153 -3.71 20.20 21.20
N GLN A 154 -4.68 21.02 21.62
CA GLN A 154 -4.49 22.46 21.74
C GLN A 154 -3.33 22.82 22.69
N SER A 155 -3.18 22.12 23.81
CA SER A 155 -2.11 22.38 24.77
C SER A 155 -0.73 22.06 24.21
N ALA A 156 -0.60 20.98 23.43
CA ALA A 156 0.65 20.61 22.78
C ALA A 156 1.07 21.67 21.75
N ILE A 157 0.15 22.08 20.86
CA ILE A 157 0.42 23.14 19.86
C ILE A 157 0.77 24.49 20.53
N ASN A 158 0.12 24.81 21.66
CA ASN A 158 0.45 26.02 22.43
C ASN A 158 1.86 25.96 23.06
N GLY A 159 2.38 24.76 23.32
CA GLY A 159 3.69 24.53 23.92
C GLY A 159 4.86 24.60 22.94
N LEU A 160 4.61 24.43 21.64
CA LEU A 160 5.66 24.46 20.60
C LEU A 160 6.44 25.78 20.61
N SER A 161 7.70 25.76 20.17
CA SER A 161 8.50 26.97 20.00
C SER A 161 9.46 26.82 18.84
N THR A 162 9.67 27.88 18.08
CA THR A 162 10.58 27.85 16.93
C THR A 162 12.04 27.89 17.35
N GLY A 163 12.88 27.11 16.66
CA GLY A 163 14.34 27.21 16.67
C GLY A 163 14.86 28.04 15.48
N SER A 164 15.98 27.61 14.87
CA SER A 164 16.61 28.36 13.77
C SER A 164 16.73 27.60 12.46
N GLY A 165 17.38 26.41 12.44
CA GLY A 165 17.64 25.67 11.20
C GLY A 165 18.80 26.17 10.33
N VAL A 166 19.58 27.18 10.79
CA VAL A 166 20.80 27.82 10.20
C VAL A 166 20.87 28.02 8.67
N ASP A 167 20.76 26.99 7.84
CA ASP A 167 20.59 27.08 6.40
C ASP A 167 19.11 27.06 5.96
N VAL A 168 18.80 26.60 4.75
CA VAL A 168 17.47 26.77 4.13
C VAL A 168 16.71 25.45 3.97
N PRO A 169 17.33 24.35 3.52
CA PRO A 169 16.69 23.05 3.63
C PRO A 169 16.57 22.67 5.11
N GLU A 170 15.55 21.88 5.46
CA GLU A 170 15.30 21.44 6.84
C GLU A 170 15.15 19.89 6.88
N ALA A 171 14.72 19.33 8.01
CA ALA A 171 14.66 17.87 8.22
C ALA A 171 13.32 17.17 7.88
N GLN A 172 12.55 17.66 6.90
CA GLN A 172 11.24 17.11 6.53
C GLN A 172 11.27 15.60 6.26
N LEU A 173 12.28 15.10 5.53
CA LEU A 173 12.36 13.68 5.18
C LEU A 173 12.66 12.79 6.40
N GLU A 174 13.52 13.24 7.33
CA GLU A 174 13.74 12.55 8.60
C GLU A 174 12.43 12.52 9.40
N ALA A 175 11.73 13.65 9.48
CA ALA A 175 10.48 13.76 10.23
C ALA A 175 9.38 12.83 9.69
N LEU A 176 9.31 12.65 8.37
CA LEU A 176 8.39 11.70 7.72
C LEU A 176 8.80 10.24 7.93
N LEU A 177 10.09 9.92 7.84
CA LEU A 177 10.61 8.59 8.18
C LEU A 177 10.20 8.24 9.61
N GLN A 178 10.53 9.11 10.57
CA GLN A 178 10.22 8.95 11.99
C GLN A 178 8.70 8.80 12.21
N THR A 179 7.87 9.52 11.46
CA THR A 179 6.41 9.36 11.50
C THR A 179 5.96 7.96 11.07
N GLY A 180 6.56 7.38 10.03
CA GLY A 180 6.26 6.02 9.59
C GLY A 180 6.71 4.97 10.61
N VAL A 181 7.98 4.99 11.01
CA VAL A 181 8.59 3.95 11.87
C VAL A 181 8.08 3.99 13.31
N ARG A 182 7.68 5.16 13.81
CA ARG A 182 7.05 5.34 15.13
C ARG A 182 5.52 5.20 15.11
N GLY A 183 4.94 4.96 13.94
CA GLY A 183 3.52 5.08 13.68
C GLY A 183 2.65 4.24 14.62
N ALA A 184 2.97 2.95 14.79
CA ALA A 184 2.18 2.04 15.62
C ALA A 184 2.51 2.12 17.13
N SER A 185 3.74 2.48 17.49
CA SER A 185 4.27 2.34 18.86
C SER A 185 4.17 3.62 19.70
N GLU A 186 4.53 4.76 19.12
CA GLU A 186 4.64 6.04 19.83
C GLU A 186 3.56 7.04 19.36
N ILE A 187 3.34 7.16 18.05
CA ILE A 187 2.31 8.06 17.51
C ILE A 187 0.91 7.46 17.71
N GLY A 188 0.77 6.16 17.48
CA GLY A 188 -0.45 5.39 17.76
C GLY A 188 -1.49 5.40 16.64
N PHE A 189 -1.09 5.36 15.36
CA PHE A 189 -2.02 5.22 14.24
C PHE A 189 -2.86 3.95 14.40
N ARG A 190 -4.18 4.10 14.32
CA ARG A 190 -5.13 3.00 14.45
C ARG A 190 -5.14 2.21 13.14
N SER A 191 -5.04 0.88 13.25
CA SER A 191 -5.08 -0.03 12.10
C SER A 191 -6.40 0.01 11.32
N ASP A 192 -7.46 0.55 11.93
CA ASP A 192 -8.80 0.68 11.33
C ASP A 192 -9.20 2.13 11.03
N ALA A 193 -8.24 3.06 10.97
CA ALA A 193 -8.46 4.45 10.59
C ALA A 193 -7.68 4.83 9.34
N PHE A 194 -8.22 5.79 8.59
CA PHE A 194 -7.46 6.45 7.54
C PHE A 194 -6.40 7.32 8.20
N SER A 195 -5.12 7.01 8.00
CA SER A 195 -4.00 7.66 8.69
C SER A 195 -3.34 8.70 7.78
N VAL A 196 -3.22 9.93 8.29
CA VAL A 196 -2.71 11.08 7.54
C VAL A 196 -1.64 11.79 8.34
N VAL A 197 -0.53 12.11 7.68
CA VAL A 197 0.44 13.10 8.18
C VAL A 197 0.31 14.37 7.36
N VAL A 198 0.08 15.51 8.02
CA VAL A 198 0.10 16.81 7.36
C VAL A 198 1.43 17.48 7.68
N LEU A 199 2.29 17.60 6.69
CA LEU A 199 3.55 18.31 6.83
C LEU A 199 3.39 19.76 6.36
N SER A 200 3.64 20.71 7.25
CA SER A 200 3.62 22.15 6.99
C SER A 200 5.04 22.70 6.95
N THR A 201 5.42 23.36 5.86
CA THR A 201 6.77 23.97 5.72
C THR A 201 6.77 25.03 4.61
N ASP A 202 7.69 25.99 4.69
CA ASP A 202 7.96 26.99 3.65
C ASP A 202 9.33 26.77 2.97
N ALA A 203 10.01 25.69 3.34
CA ALA A 203 11.36 25.35 2.95
C ALA A 203 11.43 24.10 2.06
N VAL A 204 12.58 23.93 1.40
CA VAL A 204 12.96 22.65 0.78
C VAL A 204 13.51 21.70 1.85
N PHE A 205 13.84 20.47 1.48
CA PHE A 205 14.26 19.45 2.44
C PHE A 205 15.68 18.96 2.16
N HIS A 206 16.38 18.58 3.23
CA HIS A 206 17.56 17.74 3.15
C HIS A 206 17.23 16.30 2.81
N GLN A 207 18.18 15.60 2.18
CA GLN A 207 18.06 14.19 1.82
C GLN A 207 19.41 13.47 1.92
N ALA A 208 19.38 12.14 1.82
CA ALA A 208 20.59 11.31 1.81
C ALA A 208 21.69 11.88 0.90
N GLY A 209 22.89 12.01 1.47
CA GLY A 209 24.07 12.64 0.89
C GLY A 209 24.38 14.03 1.44
N ASP A 210 23.38 14.77 1.94
CA ASP A 210 23.58 16.15 2.40
C ASP A 210 24.38 16.22 3.70
N GLY A 211 24.21 15.23 4.60
CA GLY A 211 24.91 15.12 5.88
C GLY A 211 26.43 15.07 5.78
N VAL A 212 26.97 14.74 4.59
CA VAL A 212 28.41 14.75 4.30
C VAL A 212 29.04 16.13 4.60
N SER A 213 28.28 17.22 4.44
CA SER A 213 28.76 18.58 4.73
C SER A 213 28.99 18.84 6.24
N ALA A 214 28.33 18.09 7.12
CA ALA A 214 28.60 18.05 8.57
C ALA A 214 29.59 16.95 8.98
N GLY A 215 30.12 16.18 8.03
CA GLY A 215 30.98 15.02 8.30
C GLY A 215 30.22 13.76 8.71
N ILE A 216 28.92 13.69 8.47
CA ILE A 216 28.09 12.51 8.69
C ILE A 216 28.20 11.62 7.45
N LEU A 217 28.77 10.42 7.62
CA LEU A 217 29.07 9.49 6.53
C LEU A 217 28.31 8.16 6.63
N THR A 218 27.64 7.93 7.77
CA THR A 218 26.82 6.74 8.00
C THR A 218 25.46 6.99 7.35
N PRO A 219 25.02 6.16 6.39
CA PRO A 219 23.66 6.25 5.87
C PRO A 219 22.64 6.04 6.99
N ASN A 220 21.48 6.69 6.89
CA ASN A 220 20.32 6.42 7.73
C ASN A 220 19.95 4.93 7.61
N ASP A 221 19.77 4.23 8.73
CA ASP A 221 19.42 2.80 8.71
C ASP A 221 17.90 2.53 8.66
N GLY A 222 17.09 3.58 8.76
CA GLY A 222 15.64 3.53 8.61
C GLY A 222 14.89 3.09 9.86
N ASP A 223 15.52 3.11 11.04
CA ASP A 223 14.87 2.74 12.29
C ASP A 223 14.28 3.95 13.06
N ALA A 224 13.79 3.68 14.27
CA ALA A 224 13.15 4.67 15.14
C ALA A 224 14.10 5.25 16.19
N ASP A 225 15.39 4.94 16.16
CA ASP A 225 16.38 5.52 17.05
C ASP A 225 16.98 6.79 16.40
N LEU A 226 17.37 7.75 17.22
CA LEU A 226 17.98 9.01 16.77
C LEU A 226 19.40 9.09 17.32
N GLU A 227 20.32 8.37 16.69
CA GLU A 227 21.70 8.21 17.15
C GLU A 227 22.48 9.52 17.16
N GLY A 228 23.46 9.56 18.05
CA GLY A 228 24.43 10.65 18.13
C GLY A 228 24.28 11.48 19.40
N THR A 229 25.16 12.46 19.51
CA THR A 229 25.12 13.43 20.61
C THR A 229 25.49 14.78 20.03
N PRO A 230 24.49 15.64 19.70
CA PRO A 230 23.07 15.51 20.03
C PRO A 230 22.31 14.44 19.18
N PRO A 231 21.11 14.00 19.59
CA PRO A 231 20.33 12.99 18.86
C PRO A 231 20.09 13.36 17.38
N GLY A 232 20.13 12.36 16.50
CA GLY A 232 19.91 12.50 15.05
C GLY A 232 21.13 13.00 14.26
N THR A 233 22.34 12.94 14.85
CA THR A 233 23.58 13.46 14.25
C THR A 233 24.62 12.40 13.93
N ALA A 234 24.38 11.12 14.24
CA ALA A 234 25.30 10.05 13.85
C ALA A 234 25.06 9.50 12.44
N GLU A 235 23.83 9.69 11.93
CA GLU A 235 23.40 9.18 10.63
C GLU A 235 22.89 10.30 9.72
N ASP A 236 23.07 10.09 8.42
CA ASP A 236 22.65 11.01 7.38
C ASP A 236 21.12 11.17 7.34
N TYR A 237 20.62 12.12 6.55
CA TYR A 237 19.19 12.18 6.26
C TYR A 237 18.75 10.95 5.47
N PRO A 238 17.49 10.53 5.57
CA PRO A 238 17.00 9.41 4.78
C PRO A 238 16.89 9.73 3.30
N SER A 239 16.89 8.68 2.49
CA SER A 239 16.52 8.78 1.08
C SER A 239 14.99 8.87 0.92
N VAL A 240 14.54 9.42 -0.22
CA VAL A 240 13.11 9.45 -0.57
C VAL A 240 12.49 8.05 -0.58
N GLU A 241 13.26 7.02 -0.97
CA GLU A 241 12.79 5.63 -0.99
C GLU A 241 12.58 5.08 0.43
N GLN A 242 13.47 5.38 1.39
CA GLN A 242 13.26 4.99 2.79
C GLN A 242 12.00 5.64 3.38
N VAL A 243 11.80 6.94 3.11
CA VAL A 243 10.58 7.65 3.54
C VAL A 243 9.34 7.02 2.94
N LYS A 244 9.38 6.72 1.64
CA LYS A 244 8.30 6.00 0.96
C LYS A 244 7.99 4.69 1.66
N GLN A 245 8.98 3.82 1.83
CA GLN A 245 8.79 2.50 2.46
C GLN A 245 8.21 2.61 3.86
N ALA A 246 8.69 3.54 4.69
CA ALA A 246 8.21 3.72 6.05
C ALA A 246 6.74 4.20 6.11
N LEU A 247 6.37 5.20 5.29
CA LEU A 247 4.99 5.68 5.22
C LEU A 247 4.04 4.59 4.69
N GLN A 248 4.49 3.82 3.70
CA GLN A 248 3.74 2.72 3.11
C GLN A 248 3.53 1.57 4.11
N ALA A 249 4.58 1.17 4.82
CA ALA A 249 4.50 0.14 5.85
C ALA A 249 3.54 0.52 6.99
N ALA A 250 3.52 1.81 7.35
CA ALA A 250 2.62 2.39 8.33
C ALA A 250 1.20 2.70 7.79
N ASN A 251 0.95 2.55 6.48
CA ASN A 251 -0.29 2.94 5.81
C ASN A 251 -0.69 4.41 6.08
N VAL A 252 0.30 5.31 6.07
CA VAL A 252 0.13 6.75 6.34
C VAL A 252 0.24 7.54 5.04
N VAL A 253 -0.76 8.37 4.73
CA VAL A 253 -0.78 9.22 3.53
C VAL A 253 -0.31 10.64 3.86
N PRO A 254 0.72 11.18 3.18
CA PRO A 254 1.18 12.54 3.43
C PRO A 254 0.33 13.58 2.67
N ILE A 255 0.01 14.67 3.36
CA ILE A 255 -0.44 15.94 2.77
C ILE A 255 0.67 16.97 3.01
N PHE A 256 1.22 17.52 1.94
CA PHE A 256 2.22 18.57 1.99
C PHE A 256 1.54 19.94 1.90
N ALA A 257 1.39 20.61 3.03
CA ALA A 257 0.85 21.96 3.12
C ALA A 257 1.99 22.99 3.05
N VAL A 258 2.31 23.45 1.84
CA VAL A 258 3.55 24.19 1.59
C VAL A 258 3.34 25.52 0.90
N THR A 259 4.24 26.47 1.13
CA THR A 259 4.17 27.77 0.47
C THR A 259 4.40 27.65 -1.04
N SER A 260 3.88 28.62 -1.79
CA SER A 260 3.93 28.60 -3.26
C SER A 260 5.35 28.58 -3.85
N SER A 261 6.34 29.07 -3.12
CA SER A 261 7.75 29.08 -3.53
C SER A 261 8.39 27.70 -3.62
N VAL A 262 7.92 26.74 -2.83
CA VAL A 262 8.48 25.37 -2.77
C VAL A 262 7.53 24.31 -3.31
N ARG A 263 6.30 24.68 -3.70
CA ARG A 263 5.27 23.76 -4.17
C ARG A 263 5.76 22.76 -5.23
N SER A 264 6.52 23.19 -6.24
CA SER A 264 7.01 22.29 -7.29
C SER A 264 7.96 21.22 -6.75
N THR A 265 8.71 21.51 -5.69
CA THR A 265 9.60 20.55 -5.02
C THR A 265 8.78 19.43 -4.38
N TYR A 266 7.66 19.77 -3.75
CA TYR A 266 6.78 18.79 -3.12
C TYR A 266 5.89 18.04 -4.12
N GLU A 267 5.54 18.66 -5.26
CA GLU A 267 4.89 17.95 -6.37
C GLU A 267 5.83 16.87 -6.96
N ASP A 268 7.13 17.18 -7.11
CA ASP A 268 8.15 16.19 -7.50
C ASP A 268 8.34 15.11 -6.43
N LEU A 269 8.32 15.47 -5.14
CA LEU A 269 8.36 14.49 -4.05
C LEU A 269 7.16 13.54 -4.09
N VAL A 270 5.92 14.04 -4.19
CA VAL A 270 4.71 13.22 -4.33
C VAL A 270 4.80 12.31 -5.55
N SER A 271 5.33 12.79 -6.67
CA SER A 271 5.56 11.95 -7.86
C SER A 271 6.54 10.81 -7.59
N LYS A 272 7.57 11.01 -6.76
CA LYS A 272 8.56 9.98 -6.40
C LYS A 272 8.01 8.99 -5.37
N LEU A 273 7.24 9.48 -4.40
CA LEU A 273 6.53 8.63 -3.43
C LEU A 273 5.47 7.78 -4.15
N GLY A 274 4.78 8.34 -5.15
CA GLY A 274 3.70 7.71 -5.89
C GLY A 274 2.32 7.89 -5.24
N PHE A 275 2.23 8.61 -4.11
CA PHE A 275 1.01 8.87 -3.36
C PHE A 275 1.17 10.13 -2.49
N GLY A 276 0.04 10.65 -1.99
CA GLY A 276 -0.04 11.89 -1.21
C GLY A 276 -0.64 13.05 -2.01
N SER A 277 -0.79 14.21 -1.35
CA SER A 277 -1.29 15.44 -1.98
C SER A 277 -0.43 16.64 -1.62
N VAL A 278 -0.43 17.68 -2.48
CA VAL A 278 0.24 18.96 -2.24
C VAL A 278 -0.78 20.08 -2.27
N VAL A 279 -0.92 20.77 -1.15
CA VAL A 279 -1.81 21.91 -0.97
C VAL A 279 -1.01 23.18 -0.67
N THR A 280 -1.52 24.32 -1.12
CA THR A 280 -0.79 25.58 -0.98
C THR A 280 -1.13 26.26 0.34
N LEU A 281 -0.09 26.56 1.13
CA LEU A 281 -0.14 27.37 2.34
C LEU A 281 0.14 28.84 2.00
N SER A 282 -0.57 29.76 2.65
CA SER A 282 -0.19 31.17 2.65
C SER A 282 1.12 31.33 3.42
N SER A 283 1.87 32.40 3.15
CA SER A 283 3.16 32.66 3.81
C SER A 283 3.09 32.94 5.32
N ASP A 284 1.89 32.93 5.89
CA ASP A 284 1.60 33.11 7.31
C ASP A 284 0.71 31.99 7.86
N SER A 285 0.48 30.94 7.06
CA SER A 285 -0.36 29.79 7.40
C SER A 285 -1.83 30.11 7.74
N SER A 286 -2.31 31.33 7.46
CA SER A 286 -3.70 31.74 7.76
C SER A 286 -4.78 30.91 7.05
N ASN A 287 -4.43 30.21 5.96
CA ASN A 287 -5.34 29.30 5.25
C ASN A 287 -5.18 27.81 5.62
N LEU A 288 -4.41 27.46 6.67
CA LEU A 288 -4.08 26.07 7.03
C LEU A 288 -5.29 25.14 7.08
N VAL A 289 -6.38 25.57 7.73
CA VAL A 289 -7.61 24.76 7.87
C VAL A 289 -8.19 24.40 6.50
N ASN A 290 -8.28 25.37 5.58
CA ASN A 290 -8.80 25.13 4.24
C ASN A 290 -7.85 24.24 3.41
N ALA A 291 -6.54 24.45 3.55
CA ALA A 291 -5.53 23.64 2.88
C ALA A 291 -5.64 22.16 3.30
N ILE A 292 -5.75 21.89 4.61
CA ILE A 292 -5.93 20.53 5.14
C ILE A 292 -7.24 19.91 4.63
N SER A 293 -8.37 20.63 4.72
CA SER A 293 -9.66 20.10 4.22
C SER A 293 -9.62 19.78 2.72
N THR A 294 -8.92 20.59 1.92
CA THR A 294 -8.70 20.32 0.50
C THR A 294 -7.87 19.06 0.30
N GLY A 295 -6.74 18.94 0.99
CA GLY A 295 -5.86 17.77 0.88
C GLY A 295 -6.56 16.48 1.31
N LEU A 296 -7.38 16.52 2.36
CA LEU A 296 -8.20 15.39 2.79
C LEU A 296 -9.20 14.99 1.70
N SER A 297 -9.88 15.96 1.08
CA SER A 297 -10.82 15.68 -0.01
C SER A 297 -10.14 15.01 -1.22
N ASP A 298 -8.91 15.43 -1.54
CA ASP A 298 -8.13 14.83 -2.62
C ASP A 298 -7.77 13.38 -2.28
N ILE A 299 -7.21 13.11 -1.10
CA ILE A 299 -6.72 11.77 -0.76
C ILE A 299 -7.84 10.77 -0.45
N PHE A 300 -9.04 11.23 -0.09
CA PHE A 300 -10.20 10.34 0.08
C PHE A 300 -10.76 9.80 -1.24
N THR A 301 -10.36 10.39 -2.39
CA THR A 301 -10.83 9.97 -3.71
C THR A 301 -9.71 9.48 -4.63
N ASN A 302 -8.45 9.67 -4.24
CA ASN A 302 -7.28 9.20 -4.96
C ASN A 302 -6.77 7.88 -4.37
N ILE A 303 -6.88 6.81 -5.14
CA ILE A 303 -6.56 5.45 -4.70
C ILE A 303 -5.30 4.99 -5.42
N SER A 304 -4.28 4.60 -4.66
CA SER A 304 -3.07 3.96 -5.18
C SER A 304 -2.93 2.58 -4.57
N LEU A 305 -2.35 1.65 -5.32
CA LEU A 305 -2.00 0.32 -4.81
C LEU A 305 -0.50 0.13 -4.97
N ILE A 306 0.13 -0.37 -3.92
CA ILE A 306 1.58 -0.51 -3.79
C ILE A 306 1.91 -1.85 -3.13
N ALA A 307 3.09 -2.40 -3.43
CA ALA A 307 3.60 -3.58 -2.74
C ALA A 307 4.53 -3.17 -1.60
N VAL A 308 4.35 -3.78 -0.44
CA VAL A 308 5.14 -3.55 0.79
C VAL A 308 5.68 -4.90 1.28
N GLY A 309 6.96 -4.94 1.63
CA GLY A 309 7.65 -6.18 2.02
C GLY A 309 7.90 -7.12 0.83
N ASP A 310 8.06 -6.57 -0.39
CA ASP A 310 8.39 -7.35 -1.59
C ASP A 310 9.91 -7.53 -1.69
N ASP A 311 10.50 -8.22 -0.70
CA ASP A 311 11.95 -8.31 -0.52
C ASP A 311 12.64 -9.05 -1.69
N PHE A 312 11.91 -9.95 -2.34
CA PHE A 312 12.36 -10.71 -3.51
C PHE A 312 11.91 -10.10 -4.85
N GLY A 313 11.17 -8.98 -4.81
CA GLY A 313 10.72 -8.27 -6.01
C GLY A 313 9.75 -9.08 -6.87
N TYR A 314 8.88 -9.89 -6.27
CA TYR A 314 7.87 -10.69 -6.95
C TYR A 314 6.86 -9.83 -7.72
N VAL A 315 6.49 -8.65 -7.21
CA VAL A 315 5.53 -7.76 -7.86
C VAL A 315 6.22 -7.00 -9.00
N LYS A 316 5.91 -7.37 -10.24
CA LYS A 316 6.50 -6.78 -11.45
C LYS A 316 5.76 -5.56 -11.96
N SER A 317 4.45 -5.51 -11.75
CA SER A 317 3.65 -4.34 -12.12
C SER A 317 2.29 -4.31 -11.44
N ILE A 318 1.78 -3.10 -11.22
CA ILE A 318 0.41 -2.81 -10.79
C ILE A 318 -0.21 -1.90 -11.86
N ASN A 319 -1.34 -2.30 -12.44
CA ASN A 319 -1.97 -1.59 -13.55
C ASN A 319 -3.49 -1.38 -13.37
N PRO A 320 -3.99 -0.13 -13.44
CA PRO A 320 -3.20 1.11 -13.41
C PRO A 320 -2.51 1.26 -12.03
N PRO A 321 -1.46 2.09 -11.90
CA PRO A 321 -0.81 2.29 -10.59
C PRO A 321 -1.68 3.07 -9.60
N SER A 322 -2.64 3.86 -10.10
CA SER A 322 -3.56 4.65 -9.29
C SER A 322 -4.82 5.01 -10.07
N PHE A 323 -5.86 5.40 -9.32
CA PHE A 323 -7.08 6.04 -9.79
C PHE A 323 -7.24 7.38 -9.08
N ALA A 324 -7.73 8.37 -9.81
CA ALA A 324 -8.02 9.70 -9.25
C ALA A 324 -9.53 9.97 -9.33
N ASP A 325 -10.01 10.85 -8.44
CA ASP A 325 -11.40 11.32 -8.42
C ASP A 325 -12.44 10.18 -8.37
N VAL A 326 -12.14 9.08 -7.67
CA VAL A 326 -13.05 7.94 -7.55
C VAL A 326 -14.27 8.34 -6.72
N ALA A 327 -15.47 8.14 -7.26
CA ALA A 327 -16.68 8.57 -6.58
C ALA A 327 -17.02 7.66 -5.39
N PRO A 328 -17.62 8.18 -4.31
CA PRO A 328 -18.09 7.36 -3.20
C PRO A 328 -19.05 6.24 -3.65
N GLY A 329 -18.84 5.03 -3.16
CA GLY A 329 -19.59 3.83 -3.54
C GLY A 329 -19.15 3.16 -4.85
N GLU A 330 -18.16 3.72 -5.57
CA GLU A 330 -17.54 3.03 -6.70
C GLU A 330 -16.44 2.07 -6.23
N SER A 331 -16.09 1.15 -7.12
CA SER A 331 -14.97 0.22 -6.94
C SER A 331 -14.00 0.39 -8.08
N VAL A 332 -12.71 0.31 -7.76
CA VAL A 332 -11.63 0.28 -8.75
C VAL A 332 -10.88 -1.04 -8.66
N VAL A 333 -10.30 -1.47 -9.77
CA VAL A 333 -9.60 -2.75 -9.87
C VAL A 333 -8.17 -2.52 -10.34
N PHE A 334 -7.24 -3.10 -9.59
CA PHE A 334 -5.82 -3.12 -9.88
C PHE A 334 -5.42 -4.53 -10.34
N ASP A 335 -4.83 -4.64 -11.53
CA ASP A 335 -4.21 -5.88 -11.96
C ASP A 335 -2.75 -5.91 -11.53
N VAL A 336 -2.40 -6.87 -10.68
CA VAL A 336 -1.07 -7.06 -10.11
C VAL A 336 -0.41 -8.26 -10.76
N THR A 337 0.76 -8.05 -11.35
CA THR A 337 1.57 -9.10 -11.99
C THR A 337 2.67 -9.55 -11.05
N PHE A 338 2.66 -10.83 -10.69
CA PHE A 338 3.68 -11.51 -9.91
C PHE A 338 4.57 -12.36 -10.81
N THR A 339 5.88 -12.43 -10.54
CA THR A 339 6.80 -13.36 -11.21
C THR A 339 8.01 -13.65 -10.32
N SER A 340 8.32 -14.93 -10.11
CA SER A 340 9.57 -15.35 -9.48
C SER A 340 10.69 -15.46 -10.53
N ASP A 341 11.91 -15.04 -10.18
CA ASP A 341 13.10 -15.25 -11.00
C ASP A 341 13.90 -16.51 -10.59
N GLY A 342 13.39 -17.25 -9.60
CA GLY A 342 14.01 -18.45 -9.05
C GLY A 342 15.00 -18.21 -7.92
N SER A 343 15.26 -16.95 -7.54
CA SER A 343 16.24 -16.62 -6.49
C SER A 343 15.65 -16.37 -5.10
N GLY A 344 14.32 -16.30 -5.00
CA GLY A 344 13.62 -16.03 -3.73
C GLY A 344 13.18 -17.28 -2.97
N SER A 345 12.54 -17.08 -1.82
CA SER A 345 11.96 -18.12 -0.97
C SER A 345 10.48 -17.83 -0.68
N ASP A 346 9.80 -18.76 0.00
CA ASP A 346 8.45 -18.48 0.51
C ASP A 346 8.45 -17.17 1.31
N ASP A 347 7.43 -16.35 1.09
CA ASP A 347 7.37 -14.98 1.61
C ASP A 347 5.93 -14.50 1.82
N THR A 348 5.76 -13.44 2.60
CA THR A 348 4.48 -12.74 2.78
C THR A 348 4.69 -11.26 2.53
N LEU A 349 4.01 -10.73 1.52
CA LEU A 349 3.99 -9.31 1.21
C LEU A 349 2.57 -8.74 1.32
N ARG A 350 2.47 -7.40 1.38
CA ARG A 350 1.19 -6.69 1.45
C ARG A 350 1.00 -5.84 0.19
N LEU A 351 -0.18 -5.91 -0.40
CA LEU A 351 -0.66 -4.97 -1.42
C LEU A 351 -1.49 -3.91 -0.71
N VAL A 352 -0.89 -2.77 -0.38
CA VAL A 352 -1.51 -1.73 0.43
C VAL A 352 -2.22 -0.74 -0.48
N ALA A 353 -3.54 -0.58 -0.28
CA ALA A 353 -4.32 0.51 -0.85
C ALA A 353 -4.31 1.66 0.16
N ALA A 354 -3.44 2.65 -0.06
CA ALA A 354 -3.12 3.65 0.96
C ALA A 354 -4.37 4.34 1.52
N GLY A 355 -4.63 4.18 2.81
CA GLY A 355 -5.82 4.70 3.51
C GLY A 355 -7.12 3.88 3.38
N PHE A 356 -7.16 2.85 2.53
CA PHE A 356 -8.33 1.98 2.32
C PHE A 356 -8.17 0.56 2.85
N GLY A 357 -6.93 0.12 3.11
CA GLY A 357 -6.63 -1.21 3.64
C GLY A 357 -5.61 -1.95 2.79
N GLU A 358 -5.63 -3.28 2.83
CA GLU A 358 -4.64 -4.10 2.14
C GLU A 358 -5.15 -5.49 1.76
N THR A 359 -4.43 -6.10 0.82
CA THR A 359 -4.45 -7.55 0.58
C THR A 359 -3.12 -8.14 1.04
N VAL A 360 -3.16 -9.17 1.90
CA VAL A 360 -1.98 -9.98 2.22
C VAL A 360 -1.77 -11.00 1.11
N ALA A 361 -0.56 -11.13 0.58
CA ALA A 361 -0.19 -12.13 -0.41
C ALA A 361 0.88 -13.06 0.17
N ASN A 362 0.49 -14.31 0.46
CA ASN A 362 1.41 -15.37 0.84
C ASN A 362 1.90 -16.06 -0.43
N ILE A 363 3.20 -16.01 -0.67
CA ILE A 363 3.86 -16.49 -1.88
C ILE A 363 4.63 -17.77 -1.53
N ASP A 364 4.26 -18.87 -2.18
CA ASP A 364 5.03 -20.12 -2.18
C ASP A 364 5.84 -20.20 -3.49
N VAL A 365 7.11 -20.58 -3.41
CA VAL A 365 7.98 -20.83 -4.57
C VAL A 365 8.57 -22.24 -4.54
N LEU A 366 9.03 -22.74 -5.68
CA LEU A 366 9.79 -23.99 -5.71
C LEU A 366 11.24 -23.75 -5.23
N ASP A 367 11.64 -24.39 -4.14
CA ASP A 367 13.06 -24.47 -3.76
C ASP A 367 13.89 -25.13 -4.88
N GLU A 368 15.09 -24.59 -5.15
CA GLU A 368 16.04 -25.12 -6.15
C GLU A 368 16.37 -26.62 -5.95
N ASP A 369 16.17 -27.16 -4.75
CA ASP A 369 16.45 -28.55 -4.40
C ASP A 369 15.30 -29.55 -4.71
N GLY A 370 14.16 -29.08 -5.24
CA GLY A 370 13.04 -29.96 -5.66
C GLY A 370 12.40 -30.75 -4.52
N GLY A 371 12.68 -30.38 -3.27
CA GLY A 371 12.07 -30.93 -2.07
C GLY A 371 10.81 -30.15 -1.73
N SER A 372 9.65 -30.60 -2.21
CA SER A 372 8.39 -30.00 -1.81
C SER A 372 8.21 -30.08 -0.30
N GLY A 373 8.25 -28.92 0.36
CA GLY A 373 7.53 -28.66 1.60
C GLY A 373 6.02 -28.75 1.37
N GLY A 374 5.53 -29.93 0.98
CA GLY A 374 4.15 -30.33 1.25
C GLY A 374 2.99 -29.70 0.46
N VAL A 375 3.19 -28.97 -0.65
CA VAL A 375 2.06 -28.56 -1.50
C VAL A 375 2.00 -29.40 -2.77
N THR A 376 1.21 -30.47 -2.73
CA THR A 376 0.77 -31.16 -3.96
C THR A 376 -0.29 -30.29 -4.63
N VAL A 377 0.09 -29.55 -5.68
CA VAL A 377 -0.85 -28.87 -6.55
C VAL A 377 -1.77 -29.90 -7.23
N PRO A 378 -3.12 -29.80 -7.12
CA PRO A 378 -4.01 -30.68 -7.86
C PRO A 378 -3.91 -30.38 -9.36
N GLU A 379 -3.70 -31.40 -10.19
CA GLU A 379 -3.75 -31.21 -11.64
C GLU A 379 -5.13 -30.70 -12.09
N PRO A 380 -5.20 -29.83 -13.11
CA PRO A 380 -6.46 -29.40 -13.68
C PRO A 380 -7.21 -30.63 -14.20
N ALA A 381 -8.35 -30.94 -13.58
CA ALA A 381 -9.20 -32.05 -13.99
C ALA A 381 -9.56 -31.87 -15.48
N SER A 382 -9.05 -32.76 -16.32
CA SER A 382 -9.43 -32.86 -17.72
C SER A 382 -10.93 -33.11 -17.81
N ILE A 383 -11.72 -32.07 -18.11
CA ILE A 383 -13.13 -32.21 -18.45
C ILE A 383 -13.20 -32.86 -19.83
N LEU A 384 -13.18 -34.19 -19.86
CA LEU A 384 -13.62 -35.00 -20.99
C LEU A 384 -14.95 -35.67 -20.61
N GLY A 385 -16.00 -34.84 -20.56
CA GLY A 385 -17.38 -35.23 -20.30
C GLY A 385 -18.22 -35.28 -21.58
N LEU A 386 -18.10 -36.38 -22.33
CA LEU A 386 -19.15 -37.09 -23.07
C LEU A 386 -20.29 -36.26 -23.72
N LEU A 387 -20.12 -35.87 -24.99
CA LEU A 387 -21.22 -35.53 -25.90
C LEU A 387 -21.39 -36.65 -26.95
N ALA A 388 -22.35 -37.56 -26.73
CA ALA A 388 -22.92 -38.39 -27.80
C ALA A 388 -24.29 -39.02 -27.44
N PHE A 389 -25.33 -38.45 -28.05
CA PHE A 389 -26.56 -39.04 -28.58
C PHE A 389 -27.35 -40.13 -27.81
N GLY A 390 -28.60 -39.77 -27.49
CA GLY A 390 -29.71 -40.70 -27.27
C GLY A 390 -31.02 -40.10 -27.76
N GLY A 391 -31.25 -40.07 -29.07
CA GLY A 391 -32.56 -39.78 -29.66
C GLY A 391 -33.26 -41.07 -30.06
N LEU A 392 -34.39 -41.39 -29.43
CA LEU A 392 -35.43 -42.23 -30.02
C LEU A 392 -36.80 -41.83 -29.47
N GLY A 393 -37.64 -41.29 -30.35
CA GLY A 393 -39.03 -40.99 -30.06
C GLY A 393 -39.88 -42.26 -29.98
N ALA A 394 -40.94 -42.20 -29.18
CA ALA A 394 -42.09 -43.08 -29.28
C ALA A 394 -43.37 -42.26 -29.26
N THR A 395 -44.15 -42.43 -30.33
CA THR A 395 -45.42 -41.77 -30.59
C THR A 395 -46.57 -42.54 -29.94
N ARG A 396 -47.44 -41.81 -29.23
CA ARG A 396 -48.89 -42.00 -28.93
C ARG A 396 -49.39 -43.33 -28.37
N LEU A 397 -50.21 -43.22 -27.32
CA LEU A 397 -51.60 -43.75 -27.32
C LEU A 397 -52.50 -42.98 -26.34
N ARG A 398 -53.54 -42.35 -26.90
CA ARG A 398 -54.75 -41.93 -26.20
C ARG A 398 -55.48 -43.18 -25.70
N GLN A 399 -55.95 -43.16 -24.44
CA GLN A 399 -57.16 -43.86 -24.06
C GLN A 399 -58.04 -42.95 -23.19
N ARG A 400 -59.33 -42.99 -23.52
CA ARG A 400 -60.45 -42.31 -22.87
C ARG A 400 -60.59 -42.80 -21.42
N GLN A 401 -60.91 -41.89 -20.51
CA GLN A 401 -62.27 -41.70 -20.00
C GLN A 401 -62.51 -40.21 -19.74
#